data_AF-A0A843HJK7-F1
#
_entry.id   AF-A0A843HJK7-F1
#
_cell.length_a   1.000
_cell.length_b   1.000
_cell.length_c   1.000
_cell.angle_alpha   90.00
_cell.angle_beta   90.00
_cell.angle_gamma   90.00
#
_symmetry.space_group_name_H-M   'P 1'
#
loop_
_entity.id
_entity.type
_entity.pdbx_description
1 polymer ?
#
loop_
_entity_poly.entity_id
_entity_poly.type
_entity_poly.pdbx_seq_one_letter_code
_entity_poly.pdbx_strand_id
1 'polypeptide(L)'
;MNKYELESKEKITIDIEKLERNLREVADITFVDKEKEVYDRAVDYMNDSKYYLEKGDNRTAFGCIEYSHGLLDALRMIHGLI
;
A
#
# COMPACT_ATOMS: atom_id res chain seq x y z
N MET A 1 15.39 -2.38 14.27
CA MET A 1 14.24 -3.28 14.02
C MET A 1 14.77 -4.48 13.26
N ASN A 2 14.45 -5.69 13.69
CA ASN A 2 14.87 -6.91 12.99
C ASN A 2 13.99 -7.10 11.74
N LYS A 3 14.55 -7.59 10.63
CA LYS A 3 13.78 -7.90 9.41
C LYS A 3 12.58 -8.81 9.68
N TYR A 4 12.73 -9.76 10.61
CA TYR A 4 11.64 -10.66 11.00
C TYR A 4 10.49 -9.96 11.75
N GLU A 5 10.74 -8.79 12.36
CA GLU A 5 9.66 -7.99 12.99
C GLU A 5 8.84 -7.22 11.95
N LEU A 6 9.48 -6.79 10.85
CA LEU A 6 8.82 -6.07 9.76
C LEU A 6 7.89 -6.97 8.95
N GLU A 7 8.31 -8.21 8.71
CA GLU A 7 7.54 -9.23 7.99
C GLU A 7 6.55 -9.98 8.92
N SER A 8 6.29 -9.47 10.13
CA SER A 8 5.28 -10.08 11.02
C SER A 8 3.86 -9.83 10.50
N LYS A 9 2.96 -10.79 10.75
CA LYS A 9 1.57 -10.68 10.32
C LYS A 9 0.89 -9.46 10.94
N GLU A 10 1.20 -9.17 12.20
CA GLU A 10 0.72 -8.01 12.94
C GLU A 10 1.17 -6.70 12.28
N LYS A 11 2.47 -6.59 11.92
CA LYS A 11 3.00 -5.39 11.28
C LYS A 11 2.39 -5.16 9.90
N ILE A 12 2.31 -6.20 9.07
CA ILE A 12 1.72 -6.10 7.73
C ILE A 12 0.23 -5.69 7.82
N THR A 13 -0.51 -6.24 8.79
CA THR A 13 -1.91 -5.86 9.02
C THR A 13 -2.04 -4.37 9.35
N ILE A 14 -1.18 -3.85 10.24
CA ILE A 14 -1.14 -2.43 10.58
C ILE A 14 -0.80 -1.57 9.34
N ASP A 15 0.10 -2.03 8.47
CA ASP A 15 0.47 -1.29 7.27
C ASP A 15 -0.64 -1.28 6.22
N ILE A 16 -1.40 -2.37 6.08
CA ILE A 16 -2.62 -2.43 5.26
C ILE A 16 -3.63 -1.40 5.77
N GLU A 17 -3.91 -1.37 7.09
CA GLU A 17 -4.83 -0.40 7.68
C GLU A 17 -4.39 1.05 7.49
N LYS A 18 -3.08 1.32 7.57
CA LYS A 18 -2.51 2.64 7.27
C LYS A 18 -2.76 3.04 5.82
N LEU A 19 -2.52 2.11 4.88
CA LEU A 19 -2.73 2.39 3.47
C LEU A 19 -4.21 2.65 3.17
N GLU A 20 -5.12 1.88 3.76
CA GLU A 20 -6.57 2.11 3.63
C GLU A 20 -7.00 3.50 4.13
N ARG A 21 -6.35 4.02 5.16
CA ARG A 21 -6.56 5.41 5.61
C ARG A 21 -6.03 6.41 4.59
N ASN A 22 -4.80 6.21 4.10
CA ASN A 22 -4.19 7.08 3.09
C ASN A 22 -4.99 7.10 1.78
N LEU A 23 -5.59 5.98 1.38
CA LEU A 23 -6.47 5.89 0.21
C LEU A 23 -7.71 6.78 0.34
N ARG A 24 -8.20 7.01 1.56
CA ARG A 24 -9.32 7.93 1.82
C ARG A 24 -8.91 9.40 1.69
N GLU A 25 -7.66 9.73 1.98
CA GLU A 25 -7.14 11.10 1.84
C GLU A 25 -7.09 11.55 0.38
N VAL A 26 -6.95 10.60 -0.54
CA VAL A 26 -6.92 10.86 -1.99
C VAL A 26 -8.26 10.60 -2.68
N ALA A 27 -9.33 10.29 -1.93
CA ALA A 27 -10.61 9.86 -2.51
C ALA A 27 -11.28 10.93 -3.39
N ASP A 28 -11.04 12.20 -3.10
CA ASP A 28 -11.59 13.34 -3.85
C ASP A 28 -10.67 13.79 -5.01
N ILE A 29 -9.51 13.16 -5.19
CA ILE A 29 -8.59 13.46 -6.27
C ILE A 29 -8.99 12.67 -7.52
N THR A 30 -9.16 13.38 -8.64
CA THR A 30 -9.34 12.73 -9.94
C THR A 30 -7.99 12.48 -10.59
N PHE A 31 -7.49 11.25 -10.47
CA PHE A 31 -6.29 10.81 -11.19
C PHE A 31 -6.58 10.54 -12.66
N VAL A 32 -5.69 10.98 -13.55
CA VAL A 32 -5.78 10.80 -15.01
C VAL A 32 -4.51 10.17 -15.56
N ASP A 33 -4.60 9.55 -16.75
CA ASP A 33 -3.48 8.97 -17.47
C ASP A 33 -2.56 8.11 -16.59
N LYS A 34 -1.28 8.48 -16.46
CA LYS A 34 -0.28 7.75 -15.68
C LYS A 34 -0.53 7.79 -14.18
N GLU A 35 -1.14 8.86 -13.65
CA GLU A 35 -1.50 8.89 -12.24
C GLU A 35 -2.59 7.86 -11.93
N LYS A 36 -3.55 7.68 -12.85
CA LYS A 36 -4.59 6.66 -12.69
C LYS A 36 -4.01 5.24 -12.72
N GLU A 37 -3.09 4.96 -13.65
CA GLU A 37 -2.37 3.68 -13.69
C GLU A 37 -1.59 3.41 -12.39
N VAL A 38 -0.93 4.43 -11.82
CA VAL A 38 -0.19 4.33 -10.55
C VAL A 38 -1.14 4.08 -9.37
N TYR A 39 -2.26 4.81 -9.31
CA TYR A 39 -3.27 4.63 -8.28
C TYR A 39 -3.87 3.21 -8.32
N ASP A 40 -4.25 2.74 -9.50
CA ASP A 40 -4.82 1.40 -9.68
C ASP A 40 -3.83 0.32 -9.25
N ARG A 41 -2.54 0.46 -9.62
CA ARG A 41 -1.49 -0.45 -9.16
C ARG A 41 -1.31 -0.41 -7.65
N ALA A 42 -1.40 0.75 -7.00
CA ALA A 42 -1.34 0.80 -5.54
C ALA A 42 -2.49 -0.02 -4.93
N VAL A 43 -3.72 0.15 -5.42
CA VAL A 43 -4.87 -0.64 -4.96
C VAL A 43 -4.67 -2.14 -5.21
N ASP A 44 -4.18 -2.53 -6.39
CA ASP A 44 -3.92 -3.93 -6.73
C ASP A 44 -2.88 -4.56 -5.78
N TYR A 45 -1.76 -3.87 -5.53
CA TYR A 45 -0.72 -4.38 -4.62
C TYR A 45 -1.16 -4.42 -3.15
N MET A 46 -2.06 -3.54 -2.72
CA MET A 46 -2.71 -3.69 -1.40
C MET A 46 -3.53 -4.98 -1.34
N ASN A 47 -4.31 -5.27 -2.39
CA ASN A 47 -5.14 -6.48 -2.44
C ASN A 47 -4.28 -7.75 -2.53
N ASP A 48 -3.17 -7.71 -3.27
CA ASP A 48 -2.18 -8.79 -3.28
C ASP A 48 -1.59 -9.00 -1.89
N SER A 49 -1.25 -7.92 -1.16
CA SER A 49 -0.75 -8.04 0.20
C SER A 49 -1.75 -8.77 1.11
N LYS A 50 -3.03 -8.39 1.05
CA LYS A 50 -4.11 -9.08 1.78
C LYS A 50 -4.19 -10.56 1.40
N TYR A 51 -4.13 -10.87 0.11
CA TYR A 51 -4.17 -12.25 -0.40
C TYR A 51 -3.00 -13.10 0.12
N TYR A 52 -1.76 -12.62 -0.03
CA TYR A 52 -0.59 -13.37 0.42
C TYR A 52 -0.52 -13.51 1.95
N LEU A 53 -0.99 -12.49 2.68
CA LEU A 53 -1.08 -12.53 4.14
C LEU A 53 -2.08 -13.60 4.61
N GLU A 54 -3.21 -13.75 3.93
CA GLU A 54 -4.19 -14.81 4.19
C GLU A 54 -3.57 -16.20 3.94
N LYS A 55 -2.74 -16.34 2.91
CA LYS A 55 -2.03 -17.61 2.60
C LYS A 55 -0.83 -17.89 3.50
N GLY A 56 -0.47 -16.96 4.40
CA GLY A 56 0.69 -17.10 5.28
C GLY A 56 2.03 -16.83 4.60
N ASP A 57 2.03 -16.29 3.38
CA ASP A 57 3.25 -15.82 2.71
C ASP A 57 3.52 -14.36 3.11
N ASN A 58 4.03 -14.21 4.33
CA ASN A 58 4.29 -12.89 4.90
C ASN A 58 5.35 -12.10 4.13
N ARG A 59 6.36 -12.77 3.55
CA ARG A 59 7.44 -12.09 2.84
C ARG A 59 6.91 -11.44 1.56
N THR A 60 6.09 -12.16 0.81
CA THR A 60 5.45 -11.61 -0.39
C THR A 60 4.43 -10.55 0.00
N ALA A 61 3.62 -10.78 1.04
CA ALA A 61 2.66 -9.80 1.54
C ALA A 61 3.33 -8.48 1.97
N PHE A 62 4.47 -8.56 2.65
CA PHE A 62 5.28 -7.41 3.06
C PHE A 62 5.80 -6.63 1.84
N GLY A 63 6.35 -7.34 0.84
CA GLY A 63 6.81 -6.70 -0.40
C GLY A 63 5.67 -5.97 -1.12
N CYS A 64 4.48 -6.58 -1.18
CA CYS A 64 3.31 -5.98 -1.81
C CYS A 64 2.86 -4.70 -1.09
N ILE A 65 2.77 -4.71 0.25
CA ILE A 65 2.28 -3.53 0.99
C ILE A 65 3.27 -2.36 0.94
N GLU A 66 4.57 -2.62 1.04
CA GLU A 66 5.60 -1.58 0.93
C GLU A 66 5.62 -0.94 -0.47
N TYR A 67 5.49 -1.75 -1.52
CA TYR A 67 5.39 -1.24 -2.89
C TYR A 67 4.13 -0.40 -3.09
N SER A 68 3.01 -0.84 -2.52
CA SER A 68 1.75 -0.09 -2.55
C SER A 68 1.85 1.26 -1.83
N HIS A 69 2.49 1.32 -0.66
CA HIS A 69 2.74 2.58 0.05
C HIS A 69 3.59 3.53 -0.80
N GLY A 70 4.69 3.05 -1.39
CA GLY A 70 5.55 3.87 -2.24
C GLY A 70 4.83 4.48 -3.44
N LEU A 71 3.94 3.72 -4.09
CA LEU A 71 3.12 4.23 -5.19
C LEU A 71 2.13 5.31 -4.73
N LEU A 72 1.41 5.07 -3.63
CA LEU A 72 0.42 6.01 -3.13
C LEU A 72 1.06 7.28 -2.55
N ASP A 73 2.17 7.15 -1.84
CA ASP A 73 2.90 8.28 -1.27
C ASP A 73 3.45 9.20 -2.36
N ALA A 74 3.91 8.65 -3.49
CA ALA A 74 4.29 9.46 -4.63
C ALA A 74 3.13 10.34 -5.13
N LEU A 75 1.91 9.78 -5.24
CA LEU A 75 0.72 10.55 -5.59
C LEU A 75 0.38 11.60 -4.54
N ARG A 76 0.47 11.25 -3.25
CA ARG A 76 0.22 12.18 -2.13
C ARG A 76 1.20 13.36 -2.14
N MET A 77 2.48 13.11 -2.47
CA MET A 77 3.50 14.16 -2.62
C MET A 77 3.21 15.07 -3.81
N ILE A 78 2.86 14.50 -4.98
CA ILE A 78 2.55 15.29 -6.19
C ILE A 78 1.35 16.21 -5.96
N HIS A 79 0.34 15.75 -5.23
CA HIS A 79 -0.86 16.51 -4.90
C HIS A 79 -0.75 17.34 -3.61
N GLY A 80 0.44 17.42 -3.00
CA GLY A 80 0.72 18.32 -1.87
C GLY A 80 0.00 17.95 -0.55
N LEU A 81 -0.29 16.67 -0.34
CA LEU A 81 -0.93 16.18 0.89
C LEU A 81 0.06 15.93 2.04
N ILE A 82 1.34 15.70 1.71
CA ILE A 82 2.44 15.44 2.66
C ILE A 82 3.73 16.14 2.23
#